data_AF-A0A022PIK6-F1
#
_entry.id   AF-A0A022PIK6-F1
#
_cell.length_a   1.000
_cell.length_b   1.000
_cell.length_c   1.000
_cell.angle_alpha   90.00
_cell.angle_beta   90.00
_cell.angle_gamma   90.00
#
_symmetry.space_group_name_H-M   'P 1'
#
loop_
_entity.id
_entity.type
_entity.pdbx_description
1 polymer ?
#
loop_
_entity_poly.entity_id
_entity_poly.type
_entity_poly.pdbx_seq_one_letter_code
_entity_poly.pdbx_strand_id
1 'polypeptide(L)' 'MKYLKYKGYLGTIEFDLENNTLFGKLEYIRDLVTYEAKTIAELENEFKISVDLYLQDCKEL' A
#
# COMPACT_ATOMS: atom_id res chain seq x y z
N MET A 1 12.14 7.19 7.51
CA MET A 1 11.62 6.09 6.66
C MET A 1 11.24 6.65 5.30
N LYS A 2 11.44 5.89 4.22
CA LYS A 2 10.94 6.25 2.89
C LYS A 2 9.53 5.66 2.76
N TYR A 3 8.56 6.50 2.41
CA TYR A 3 7.17 6.09 2.19
C TYR A 3 6.85 6.13 0.70
N LEU A 4 5.93 5.27 0.28
CA LEU A 4 5.20 5.47 -0.97
C LEU A 4 4.20 6.60 -0.78
N LYS A 5 3.97 7.39 -1.83
CA LYS A 5 3.06 8.54 -1.80
C LYS A 5 2.17 8.56 -3.02
N TYR A 6 0.86 8.64 -2.82
CA TYR A 6 -0.11 8.75 -3.91
C TYR A 6 -1.41 9.35 -3.38
N LYS A 7 -1.96 10.35 -4.10
CA LYS A 7 -3.20 11.06 -3.71
C LYS A 7 -3.24 11.57 -2.26
N GLY A 8 -2.08 11.92 -1.69
CA GLY A 8 -1.95 12.38 -0.31
C GLY A 8 -1.84 11.25 0.73
N TYR A 9 -1.99 9.99 0.33
CA TYR A 9 -1.79 8.83 1.19
C TYR A 9 -0.32 8.45 1.28
N LEU A 10 0.05 7.87 2.42
CA LEU A 10 1.38 7.35 2.71
C LEU A 10 1.32 5.84 2.88
N GLY A 11 2.26 5.12 2.28
CA GLY A 11 2.37 3.67 2.36
C GLY A 11 3.73 3.22 2.87
N THR A 12 3.78 2.23 3.76
CA THR A 12 5.03 1.61 4.22
C THR A 12 5.68 0.74 3.14
N ILE A 13 6.96 0.45 3.33
CA ILE A 13 7.70 -0.51 2.50
C ILE A 13 8.48 -1.39 3.46
N GLU A 14 8.13 -2.67 3.50
CA GLU A 14 8.73 -3.69 4.34
C GLU A 14 9.07 -4.91 3.47
N PHE A 15 10.03 -5.72 3.93
CA PHE A 15 10.48 -6.89 3.21
C PHE A 15 10.45 -8.11 4.12
N ASP A 16 9.77 -9.15 3.66
CA ASP A 16 9.74 -10.46 4.27
C ASP A 16 10.86 -11.31 3.69
N LEU A 17 11.86 -11.60 4.54
CA LEU A 17 13.02 -12.42 4.19
C LEU A 17 12.67 -13.90 4.00
N GLU A 18 11.66 -14.41 4.72
CA GLU A 18 11.27 -15.83 4.66
C GLU A 18 10.53 -16.13 3.36
N ASN A 19 9.64 -15.23 2.95
CA ASN A 19 8.80 -15.40 1.76
C ASN A 19 9.34 -14.70 0.51
N ASN A 20 10.45 -13.95 0.63
CA ASN A 20 11.03 -13.13 -0.43
C ASN A 20 9.95 -12.27 -1.10
N THR A 21 9.25 -11.47 -0.29
CA THR A 21 8.10 -10.65 -0.68
C THR A 21 8.24 -9.26 -0.06
N LEU A 22 7.89 -8.23 -0.82
CA LEU A 22 7.72 -6.88 -0.31
C LEU A 22 6.26 -6.69 0.10
N PHE A 23 6.03 -5.98 1.20
CA PHE A 23 4.69 -5.66 1.64
C PHE A 23 4.63 -4.27 2.25
N GLY A 24 3.43 -3.74 2.40
CA GLY A 24 3.20 -2.48 3.06
C GLY A 24 1.75 -2.26 3.41
N LYS A 25 1.49 -1.16 4.09
CA LYS A 25 0.15 -0.72 4.45
C LYS A 25 0.00 0.79 4.35
N LEU A 26 -1.24 1.26 4.17
CA LEU A 26 -1.56 2.67 4.30
C LEU A 26 -1.39 3.11 5.75
N GLU A 27 -0.75 4.27 5.94
CA GLU A 27 -0.55 4.91 7.23
C GLU A 27 -1.54 6.05 7.44
N TYR A 28 -1.84 6.33 8.72
CA TYR A 28 -2.70 7.44 9.16
C TYR A 28 -4.15 7.37 8.67
N ILE A 29 -4.67 6.16 8.45
CA ILE A 29 -6.08 5.88 8.19
C ILE A 29 -6.65 4.98 9.29
N ARG A 30 -7.98 4.93 9.43
CA ARG A 30 -8.64 4.09 10.44
C ARG A 30 -8.67 2.62 10.03
N ASP A 31 -8.87 2.37 8.74
CA ASP A 31 -9.02 1.04 8.18
C ASP A 31 -7.66 0.40 7.90
N LEU A 32 -7.62 -0.93 7.85
CA LEU A 32 -6.41 -1.65 7.48
C LEU A 32 -6.43 -1.92 5.98
N VAL A 33 -5.54 -1.24 5.25
CA VAL A 33 -5.33 -1.46 3.82
C VAL A 33 -3.89 -1.88 3.60
N THR A 34 -3.69 -3.10 3.10
CA THR A 34 -2.38 -3.72 2.85
C THR A 34 -2.18 -4.01 1.37
N TYR A 35 -0.93 -4.11 0.95
CA TYR A 35 -0.52 -4.49 -0.40
C TYR A 35 0.81 -5.25 -0.34
N GLU A 36 1.06 -6.11 -1.32
CA GLU A 36 2.27 -6.91 -1.42
C GLU A 36 2.69 -7.13 -2.87
N ALA A 37 3.97 -7.35 -3.10
CA ALA A 37 4.52 -7.60 -4.42
C ALA A 37 5.91 -8.25 -4.36
N LYS A 38 6.44 -8.69 -5.51
CA LYS A 38 7.79 -9.28 -5.59
C LYS A 38 8.88 -8.26 -5.90
N THR A 39 8.52 -7.13 -6.51
CA THR A 39 9.46 -6.05 -6.83
C THR A 39 8.97 -4.70 -6.30
N ILE A 40 9.89 -3.73 -6.13
CA ILE A 40 9.52 -2.38 -5.69
C ILE A 40 8.58 -1.70 -6.69
N ALA A 41 8.79 -1.91 -8.00
CA ALA A 41 7.94 -1.31 -9.04
C ALA A 41 6.51 -1.87 -8.99
N GLU A 42 6.36 -3.18 -8.78
CA GLU A 42 5.05 -3.80 -8.57
C GLU A 42 4.42 -3.33 -7.25
N LEU A 43 5.21 -3.21 -6.18
CA LEU A 43 4.71 -2.73 -4.89
C LEU A 43 4.16 -1.29 -5.00
N GLU A 44 4.84 -0.42 -5.75
CA GLU A 44 4.37 0.92 -6.06
C GLU A 44 3.04 0.92 -6.84
N ASN A 45 2.86 -0.06 -7.72
CA ASN A 45 1.61 -0.22 -8.48
C ASN A 45 0.49 -0.71 -7.57
N GLU A 46 0.73 -1.77 -6.78
CA GLU A 46 -0.24 -2.32 -5.84
C GLU A 46 -0.65 -1.28 -4.79
N PHE A 47 0.29 -0.48 -4.29
CA PHE A 47 -0.03 0.65 -3.41
C PHE A 47 -1.03 1.64 -4.04
N LYS A 48 -0.84 2.02 -5.31
CA LYS A 48 -1.76 2.93 -6.01
C LYS A 48 -3.13 2.31 -6.20
N ILE A 49 -3.17 1.03 -6.57
CA ILE A 49 -4.41 0.27 -6.71
C ILE A 49 -5.15 0.22 -5.36
N SER A 50 -4.47 -0.15 -4.27
CA SER A 50 -5.07 -0.21 -2.94
C SER A 50 -5.61 1.14 -2.46
N VAL A 51 -4.91 2.25 -2.75
CA VAL A 51 -5.42 3.60 -2.45
C VAL A 51 -6.67 3.92 -3.28
N ASP A 52 -6.68 3.57 -4.56
CA ASP A 52 -7.82 3.84 -5.43
C ASP A 52 -9.06 3.02 -5.06
N LEU A 53 -8.87 1.75 -4.70
CA LEU A 53 -9.92 0.89 -4.16
C LEU A 53 -10.43 1.42 -2.82
N TYR A 54 -9.54 1.79 -1.88
CA TYR A 54 -9.94 2.38 -0.61
C TYR A 54 -10.81 3.64 -0.78
N LEU A 55 -10.41 4.53 -1.70
CA LEU A 55 -11.17 5.73 -2.00
C LEU A 55 -12.50 5.44 -2.70
N GLN A 56 -12.60 4.35 -3.47
CA GLN A 56 -13.84 3.90 -4.06
C GLN A 56 -14.78 3.36 -2.98
N ASP A 57 -14.30 2.45 -2.14
CA ASP A 57 -15.07 1.86 -1.03
C ASP A 57 -15.62 2.96 -0.10
N CYS A 58 -14.82 3.99 0.20
CA CYS A 58 -15.24 5.14 1.01
C CYS A 58 -16.40 5.96 0.40
N LYS A 59 -16.59 5.93 -0.92
CA LYS A 59 -17.69 6.64 -1.60
C LYS A 59 -18.98 5.84 -1.68
N GLU A 60 -18.88 4.53 -1.46
CA GLU A 60 -20.02 3.61 -1.48
C GLU A 60 -20.71 3.50 -0.10
N LEU A 61 -20.21 4.21 0.92
CA LEU A 61 -20.75 4.36 2.28
C LEU A 61 -21.57 5.64 2.46
#